data_AF-A0A1X0JFQ0-F1
#
_entry.id   AF-A0A1X0JFQ0-F1
#
_cell.length_a   1.000
_cell.length_b   1.000
_cell.length_c   1.000
_cell.angle_alpha   90.00
_cell.angle_beta   90.00
_cell.angle_gamma   90.00
#
_symmetry.space_group_name_H-M   'P 1'
#
loop_
_entity.id
_entity.type
_entity.pdbx_description
1 polymer ?
#
loop_
_entity_poly.entity_id
_entity_poly.type
_entity_poly.pdbx_seq_one_letter_code
_entity_poly.pdbx_strand_id
1 'polypeptide(L)'
;MRAPSGGQERSDRGLTQFRLRAPTPGLLGLPWDRPLHDWTVPDVPLRDIAVGPSRHLVKFVDADGALWAVKDMPPRIAAKEYGILRRLEEMGLPAVRPAGVVVQPEFDTAILVTRYLEGSWQYRRLFMRLPPDQPKHRARLLDGMAGLLVELHRHGVFWGDCSLANTLFSRDGQLLQAWLVDAETSEVHPSLSRGQREHDLDIMVENVAMGMVDLAERLGQTALEDVLISEVQDTRARYDMLWDALHAEPVFGFTDRYRVEGTVRKLNDLGFAVDEVSLQPIEAGKLKLRVAVGDRRYHAQRLQELAGLDVGEGQAQILLGDLLAYQAQLCREEGHEVDERTAARLWVIEVLTPYERLAHDVVGNKGTPIQAYCDLLEVRWLLSERAGHDVGTNAALAALHGDVIPTDSAAKVAVAETPTEPFEVLAIDDD
;
A
#
# COMPACT_ATOMS: atom_id res chain seq x y z
N MET A 1 -66.06 21.56 20.58
CA MET A 1 -65.20 20.36 20.57
C MET A 1 -64.43 20.38 19.25
N ARG A 2 -63.21 20.95 19.26
CA ARG A 2 -62.33 21.02 18.08
C ARG A 2 -61.46 19.77 18.08
N ALA A 3 -61.50 18.99 17.01
CA ALA A 3 -60.52 17.95 16.76
C ALA A 3 -59.20 18.61 16.32
N PRO A 4 -58.03 18.16 16.80
CA PRO A 4 -56.77 18.70 16.35
C PRO A 4 -56.42 18.07 15.00
N SER A 5 -56.21 18.92 13.99
CA SER A 5 -55.58 18.57 12.73
C SER A 5 -54.10 18.28 13.00
N GLY A 6 -53.76 16.99 13.09
CA GLY A 6 -52.37 16.51 13.00
C GLY A 6 -51.86 16.70 11.58
N GLY A 7 -51.50 17.93 11.24
CA GLY A 7 -50.72 18.23 10.05
C GLY A 7 -49.29 17.82 10.33
N GLN A 8 -48.87 16.72 9.70
CA GLN A 8 -47.52 16.22 9.65
C GLN A 8 -46.55 17.38 9.33
N GLU A 9 -45.74 17.80 10.30
CA GLU A 9 -44.48 18.49 10.01
C GLU A 9 -43.60 17.48 9.27
N ARG A 10 -43.74 17.39 7.94
CA ARG A 10 -42.64 16.93 7.10
C ARG A 10 -41.56 18.00 7.26
N SER A 11 -40.67 17.79 8.23
CA SER A 11 -39.49 18.63 8.39
C SER A 11 -38.77 18.63 7.04
N ASP A 12 -38.47 19.83 6.56
CA ASP A 12 -37.66 20.13 5.38
C ASP A 12 -36.20 19.69 5.61
N ARG A 13 -36.00 18.40 5.92
CA ARG A 13 -34.68 17.78 6.07
C ARG A 13 -34.17 17.58 4.66
N GLY A 14 -33.04 18.22 4.36
CA GLY A 14 -32.49 18.32 3.02
C GLY A 14 -32.31 16.97 2.33
N LEU A 15 -32.42 16.98 1.00
CA LEU A 15 -32.21 15.80 0.16
C LEU A 15 -30.78 15.26 0.28
N THR A 16 -30.64 13.93 0.14
CA THR A 16 -29.34 13.26 0.04
C THR A 16 -28.51 13.86 -1.09
N GLN A 17 -27.24 14.18 -0.80
CA GLN A 17 -26.32 14.81 -1.75
C GLN A 17 -25.18 13.87 -2.10
N PHE A 18 -24.95 13.70 -3.39
CA PHE A 18 -23.93 12.81 -3.93
C PHE A 18 -22.72 13.59 -4.41
N ARG A 19 -21.53 13.17 -3.98
CA ARG A 19 -20.26 13.56 -4.60
C ARG A 19 -19.43 12.31 -4.84
N LEU A 20 -19.62 11.69 -6.00
CA LEU A 20 -18.93 10.46 -6.41
C LEU A 20 -18.02 10.76 -7.61
N ARG A 21 -16.84 10.13 -7.63
CA ARG A 21 -15.86 10.18 -8.73
C ARG A 21 -15.95 8.97 -9.66
N ALA A 22 -16.54 7.88 -9.19
CA ALA A 22 -16.86 6.70 -9.97
C ALA A 22 -18.38 6.50 -9.98
N PRO A 23 -19.15 7.27 -10.80
CA PRO A 23 -20.60 7.13 -10.87
C PRO A 23 -20.99 5.89 -11.70
N THR A 24 -20.49 4.72 -11.30
CA THR A 24 -20.81 3.45 -11.96
C THR A 24 -22.24 3.02 -11.61
N PRO A 25 -22.94 2.28 -12.50
CA PRO A 25 -24.34 1.93 -12.28
C PRO A 25 -24.61 1.18 -10.98
N GLY A 26 -23.76 0.21 -10.63
CA GLY A 26 -23.88 -0.55 -9.38
C GLY A 26 -23.68 0.33 -8.14
N LEU A 27 -22.65 1.19 -8.14
CA LEU A 27 -22.40 2.10 -7.01
C LEU A 27 -23.51 3.14 -6.84
N LEU A 28 -24.03 3.70 -7.94
CA LEU A 28 -25.16 4.62 -7.92
C LEU A 28 -26.47 3.94 -7.47
N GLY A 29 -26.62 2.65 -7.75
CA GLY A 29 -27.79 1.84 -7.40
C GLY A 29 -27.87 1.41 -5.93
N LEU A 30 -26.84 1.70 -5.12
CA LEU A 30 -26.87 1.40 -3.68
C LEU A 30 -27.95 2.24 -2.95
N PRO A 31 -28.48 1.76 -1.80
CA PRO A 31 -29.63 2.38 -1.14
C PRO A 31 -29.19 3.55 -0.25
N TRP A 32 -28.76 4.63 -0.90
CA TRP A 32 -28.26 5.86 -0.28
C TRP A 32 -29.33 6.70 0.42
N ASP A 33 -30.59 6.31 0.33
CA ASP A 33 -31.76 6.90 0.97
C ASP A 33 -32.03 6.34 2.38
N ARG A 34 -31.27 5.33 2.83
CA ARG A 34 -31.34 4.76 4.18
C ARG A 34 -29.97 4.75 4.88
N PRO A 35 -29.89 4.77 6.22
CA PRO A 35 -28.63 4.78 6.94
C PRO A 35 -27.86 3.47 6.74
N LEU A 36 -26.53 3.49 6.93
CA LEU A 36 -25.69 2.35 6.57
C LEU A 36 -26.01 1.09 7.39
N HIS A 37 -26.46 1.23 8.64
CA HIS A 37 -26.79 0.08 9.49
C HIS A 37 -27.94 -0.78 8.93
N ASP A 38 -28.87 -0.18 8.19
CA ASP A 38 -30.02 -0.86 7.57
C ASP A 38 -29.67 -1.60 6.27
N TRP A 39 -28.45 -1.44 5.75
CA TRP A 39 -28.02 -2.14 4.55
C TRP A 39 -27.85 -3.63 4.89
N THR A 40 -28.64 -4.49 4.26
CA THR A 40 -28.64 -5.93 4.54
C THR A 40 -28.60 -6.72 3.25
N VAL A 41 -28.21 -7.98 3.38
CA VAL A 41 -28.24 -8.98 2.32
C VAL A 41 -29.66 -9.56 2.26
N PRO A 42 -30.24 -9.85 1.08
CA PRO A 42 -29.65 -9.80 -0.26
C PRO A 42 -29.81 -8.46 -0.99
N ASP A 43 -30.51 -7.48 -0.42
CA ASP A 43 -30.79 -6.18 -1.07
C ASP A 43 -29.53 -5.44 -1.52
N VAL A 44 -28.44 -5.62 -0.77
CA VAL A 44 -27.13 -5.02 -1.04
C VAL A 44 -26.09 -6.13 -1.13
N PRO A 45 -25.23 -6.14 -2.15
CA PRO A 45 -24.14 -7.12 -2.30
C PRO A 45 -23.01 -6.87 -1.29
N LEU A 46 -23.32 -7.10 -0.01
CA LEU A 46 -22.38 -6.95 1.10
C LEU A 46 -21.38 -8.12 1.13
N ARG A 47 -20.13 -7.78 1.42
CA ARG A 47 -19.05 -8.73 1.66
C ARG A 47 -18.68 -8.71 3.13
N ASP A 48 -18.58 -9.89 3.74
CA ASP A 48 -17.98 -9.99 5.06
C ASP A 48 -16.45 -9.93 4.91
N ILE A 49 -15.86 -8.91 5.53
CA ILE A 49 -14.42 -8.75 5.62
C ILE A 49 -14.12 -8.63 7.11
N ALA A 50 -13.32 -9.55 7.64
CA ALA A 50 -12.92 -9.49 9.04
C ALA A 50 -11.93 -8.34 9.24
N VAL A 51 -12.47 -7.14 9.40
CA VAL A 51 -11.74 -5.95 9.73
C VAL A 51 -11.63 -5.78 11.25
N GLY A 52 -10.51 -5.20 11.69
CA GLY A 52 -10.33 -4.78 13.07
C GLY A 52 -11.39 -3.79 13.55
N PRO A 53 -11.44 -3.53 14.88
CA PRO A 53 -12.41 -2.62 15.44
C PRO A 53 -12.28 -1.23 14.80
N SER A 54 -13.40 -0.65 14.37
CA SER A 54 -13.48 0.72 13.89
C SER A 54 -14.36 1.55 14.82
N ARG A 55 -14.04 2.83 14.96
CA ARG A 55 -14.88 3.82 15.67
C ARG A 55 -16.23 4.02 14.98
N HIS A 56 -16.24 3.88 13.66
CA HIS A 56 -17.37 4.13 12.79
C HIS A 56 -17.89 2.82 12.22
N LEU A 57 -19.17 2.79 11.83
CA LEU A 57 -19.71 1.62 11.14
C LEU A 57 -19.09 1.58 9.73
N VAL A 58 -18.46 0.45 9.40
CA VAL A 58 -17.91 0.18 8.08
C VAL A 58 -18.58 -1.06 7.51
N LYS A 59 -19.02 -0.98 6.25
CA LYS A 59 -19.45 -2.15 5.47
C LYS A 59 -18.64 -2.21 4.17
N PHE A 60 -18.55 -3.40 3.60
CA PHE A 60 -17.88 -3.62 2.32
C PHE A 60 -18.90 -4.06 1.28
N VAL A 61 -18.86 -3.44 0.11
CA VAL A 61 -19.88 -3.62 -0.93
C VAL A 61 -19.20 -3.91 -2.26
N ASP A 62 -19.65 -4.98 -2.90
CA ASP A 62 -19.25 -5.33 -4.27
C ASP A 62 -20.12 -4.54 -5.25
N ALA A 63 -19.52 -3.71 -6.09
CA ALA A 63 -20.25 -3.00 -7.13
C ALA A 63 -19.38 -2.82 -8.37
N ASP A 64 -19.94 -3.22 -9.52
CA ASP A 64 -19.30 -3.10 -10.84
C ASP A 64 -17.92 -3.79 -10.92
N GLY A 65 -17.77 -4.94 -10.24
CA GLY A 65 -16.52 -5.71 -10.21
C GLY A 65 -15.41 -5.08 -9.36
N ALA A 66 -15.74 -4.10 -8.52
CA ALA A 66 -14.84 -3.50 -7.55
C ALA A 66 -15.41 -3.61 -6.14
N LEU A 67 -14.52 -3.74 -5.16
CA LEU A 67 -14.89 -3.75 -3.76
C LEU A 67 -14.71 -2.35 -3.16
N TRP A 68 -15.74 -1.88 -2.47
CA TRP A 68 -15.80 -0.56 -1.85
C TRP A 68 -15.94 -0.68 -0.34
N ALA A 69 -15.22 0.16 0.40
CA ALA A 69 -15.48 0.36 1.82
C ALA A 69 -16.38 1.59 1.98
N VAL A 70 -17.49 1.43 2.70
CA VAL A 70 -18.42 2.50 3.03
C VAL A 70 -18.41 2.72 4.54
N LYS A 71 -18.07 3.94 4.96
CA LYS A 71 -17.89 4.33 6.37
C LYS A 71 -18.93 5.38 6.74
N ASP A 72 -19.79 5.07 7.70
CA ASP A 72 -20.85 5.96 8.21
C ASP A 72 -20.29 6.84 9.33
N MET A 73 -20.39 8.16 9.17
CA MET A 73 -19.73 9.13 10.04
C MET A 73 -20.35 10.53 9.97
N PRO A 74 -20.12 11.39 10.99
CA PRO A 74 -20.66 12.75 11.01
C PRO A 74 -20.27 13.56 9.75
N PRO A 75 -21.20 14.34 9.14
CA PRO A 75 -20.98 14.97 7.82
C PRO A 75 -19.72 15.84 7.74
N ARG A 76 -19.41 16.58 8.81
CA ARG A 76 -18.22 17.44 8.88
C ARG A 76 -16.93 16.61 8.87
N ILE A 77 -16.92 15.46 9.54
CA ILE A 77 -15.77 14.56 9.61
C ILE A 77 -15.58 13.89 8.25
N ALA A 78 -16.64 13.35 7.66
CA ALA A 78 -16.61 12.74 6.33
C ALA A 78 -16.08 13.69 5.26
N ALA A 79 -16.54 14.95 5.26
CA ALA A 79 -16.09 15.95 4.32
C ALA A 79 -14.60 16.31 4.51
N LYS A 80 -14.12 16.38 5.76
CA LYS A 80 -12.70 16.62 6.09
C LYS A 80 -11.84 15.44 5.61
N GLU A 81 -12.19 14.22 6.00
CA GLU A 81 -11.44 13.01 5.65
C GLU A 81 -11.40 12.79 4.14
N TYR A 82 -12.54 12.93 3.45
CA TYR A 82 -12.59 12.91 1.99
C TYR A 82 -11.63 13.94 1.37
N GLY A 83 -11.64 15.18 1.87
CA GLY A 83 -10.75 16.24 1.39
C GLY A 83 -9.26 15.93 1.60
N ILE A 84 -8.90 15.30 2.71
CA ILE A 84 -7.51 14.89 2.97
C ILE A 84 -7.10 13.74 2.07
N LEU A 85 -7.89 12.66 2.01
CA LEU A 85 -7.60 11.51 1.14
C LEU A 85 -7.45 11.94 -0.32
N ARG A 86 -8.23 12.93 -0.78
CA ARG A 86 -8.09 13.52 -2.12
C ARG A 86 -6.75 14.20 -2.33
N ARG A 87 -6.27 14.97 -1.34
CA ARG A 87 -4.94 15.59 -1.40
C ARG A 87 -3.83 14.54 -1.35
N LEU A 88 -3.97 13.48 -0.55
CA LEU A 88 -3.01 12.37 -0.52
C LEU A 88 -2.92 11.67 -1.87
N GLU A 89 -4.06 11.39 -2.51
CA GLU A 89 -4.11 10.81 -3.86
C GLU A 89 -3.46 11.73 -4.91
N GLU A 90 -3.73 13.03 -4.86
CA GLU A 90 -3.11 14.04 -5.75
C GLU A 90 -1.59 14.13 -5.57
N MET A 91 -1.09 13.88 -4.36
CA MET A 91 0.35 13.81 -4.05
C MET A 91 0.96 12.41 -4.31
N GLY A 92 0.18 11.44 -4.79
CA GLY A 92 0.67 10.07 -5.02
C GLY A 92 1.03 9.30 -3.75
N LEU A 93 0.53 9.73 -2.58
CA LEU A 93 0.87 9.14 -1.29
C LEU A 93 0.15 7.80 -1.06
N PRO A 94 0.77 6.85 -0.32
CA PRO A 94 0.19 5.54 -0.05
C PRO A 94 -0.95 5.63 0.98
N ALA A 95 -2.13 5.96 0.48
CA ALA A 95 -3.38 5.97 1.23
C ALA A 95 -4.52 5.33 0.41
N VAL A 96 -5.60 4.93 1.09
CA VAL A 96 -6.80 4.42 0.41
C VAL A 96 -7.40 5.49 -0.51
N ARG A 97 -7.85 5.06 -1.69
CA ARG A 97 -8.33 6.01 -2.72
C ARG A 97 -9.78 6.40 -2.46
N PRO A 98 -10.11 7.70 -2.32
CA PRO A 98 -11.47 8.14 -2.06
C PRO A 98 -12.30 8.11 -3.35
N ALA A 99 -13.44 7.41 -3.29
CA ALA A 99 -14.40 7.31 -4.38
C ALA A 99 -15.47 8.38 -4.29
N GLY A 100 -15.80 8.84 -3.09
CA GLY A 100 -16.76 9.91 -2.89
C GLY A 100 -17.24 10.07 -1.45
N VAL A 101 -18.18 10.98 -1.27
CA VAL A 101 -18.91 11.21 -0.03
C VAL A 101 -20.39 11.44 -0.33
N VAL A 102 -21.27 10.80 0.43
CA VAL A 102 -22.72 10.94 0.32
C VAL A 102 -23.25 11.51 1.62
N VAL A 103 -23.79 12.73 1.58
CA VAL A 103 -24.35 13.38 2.77
C VAL A 103 -25.84 13.04 2.85
N GLN A 104 -26.28 12.58 4.02
CA GLN A 104 -27.67 12.20 4.31
C GLN A 104 -28.25 13.09 5.42
N PRO A 105 -28.73 14.31 5.09
CA PRO A 105 -29.19 15.27 6.10
C PRO A 105 -30.36 14.78 6.95
N GLU A 106 -31.18 13.86 6.42
CA GLU A 106 -32.29 13.25 7.15
C GLU A 106 -31.84 12.49 8.40
N PHE A 107 -30.66 11.85 8.34
CA PHE A 107 -30.07 11.02 9.39
C PHE A 107 -28.91 11.70 10.13
N ASP A 108 -28.59 12.96 9.80
CA ASP A 108 -27.42 13.69 10.32
C ASP A 108 -26.09 12.92 10.16
N THR A 109 -25.95 12.17 9.06
CA THR A 109 -24.75 11.39 8.75
C THR A 109 -24.26 11.62 7.33
N ALA A 110 -23.04 11.18 7.05
CA ALA A 110 -22.51 11.04 5.72
C ALA A 110 -21.76 9.70 5.59
N ILE A 111 -21.79 9.15 4.38
CA ILE A 111 -21.08 7.93 4.04
C ILE A 111 -19.86 8.31 3.20
N LEU A 112 -18.67 8.08 3.75
CA LEU A 112 -17.41 8.13 3.01
C LEU A 112 -17.23 6.83 2.24
N VAL A 113 -16.95 6.93 0.95
CA VAL A 113 -16.73 5.79 0.06
C VAL A 113 -15.27 5.77 -0.37
N THR A 114 -14.57 4.69 -0.08
CA THR A 114 -13.19 4.45 -0.52
C THR A 114 -13.09 3.13 -1.29
N ARG A 115 -12.15 3.06 -2.22
CA ARG A 115 -11.84 1.80 -2.89
C ARG A 115 -11.12 0.89 -1.90
N TYR A 116 -11.55 -0.36 -1.81
CA TYR A 116 -10.84 -1.35 -1.03
C TYR A 116 -9.47 -1.66 -1.66
N LEU A 117 -8.45 -1.80 -0.82
CA LEU A 117 -7.12 -2.17 -1.28
C LEU A 117 -7.03 -3.70 -1.41
N GLU A 118 -7.24 -4.20 -2.63
CA GLU A 118 -7.11 -5.62 -2.95
C GLU A 118 -5.69 -6.13 -2.70
N GLY A 119 -5.57 -7.39 -2.29
CA GLY A 119 -4.27 -7.98 -1.97
C GLY A 119 -3.61 -7.41 -0.71
N SER A 120 -4.37 -6.71 0.14
CA SER A 120 -3.86 -6.14 1.38
C SER A 120 -4.16 -6.99 2.62
N TRP A 121 -3.34 -6.80 3.63
CA TRP A 121 -3.43 -7.44 4.93
C TRP A 121 -3.56 -6.41 6.04
N GLN A 122 -4.42 -6.71 7.00
CA GLN A 122 -4.36 -6.06 8.30
C GLN A 122 -3.26 -6.69 9.13
N TYR A 123 -2.55 -5.86 9.89
CA TYR A 123 -1.42 -6.30 10.73
C TYR A 123 -1.76 -7.48 11.62
N ARG A 124 -2.95 -7.46 12.25
CA ARG A 124 -3.38 -8.53 13.16
C ARG A 124 -3.31 -9.91 12.51
N ARG A 125 -3.68 -10.02 11.23
CA ARG A 125 -3.65 -11.30 10.50
C ARG A 125 -2.23 -11.74 10.17
N LEU A 126 -1.38 -10.79 9.78
CA LEU A 126 0.05 -11.05 9.54
C LEU A 126 0.69 -11.58 10.82
N PHE A 127 0.55 -10.86 11.93
CA PHE A 127 1.16 -11.23 13.18
C PHE A 127 0.59 -12.52 13.81
N MET A 128 -0.71 -12.81 13.65
CA MET A 128 -1.31 -14.09 14.09
C MET A 128 -0.68 -15.31 13.41
N ARG A 129 -0.09 -15.14 12.24
CA ARG A 129 0.45 -16.24 11.42
C ARG A 129 1.97 -16.17 11.28
N LEU A 130 2.58 -15.02 11.59
CA LEU A 130 4.03 -14.88 11.72
C LEU A 130 4.48 -15.63 12.98
N PRO A 131 5.35 -16.64 12.84
CA PRO A 131 5.89 -17.33 14.00
C PRO A 131 6.63 -16.33 14.91
N PRO A 132 6.42 -16.40 16.23
CA PRO A 132 7.04 -15.46 17.18
C PRO A 132 8.58 -15.42 17.09
N ASP A 133 9.19 -16.48 16.58
CA ASP A 133 10.63 -16.64 16.35
C ASP A 133 11.13 -16.02 15.01
N GLN A 134 10.30 -15.27 14.28
CA GLN A 134 10.70 -14.60 13.02
C GLN A 134 10.75 -13.06 13.12
N PRO A 135 11.73 -12.49 13.86
CA PRO A 135 11.86 -11.04 14.05
C PRO A 135 12.09 -10.28 12.73
N LYS A 136 12.71 -10.92 11.73
CA LYS A 136 12.94 -10.31 10.41
C LYS A 136 11.65 -9.89 9.70
N HIS A 137 10.56 -10.64 9.85
CA HIS A 137 9.29 -10.30 9.20
C HIS A 137 8.58 -9.15 9.91
N ARG A 138 8.62 -9.12 11.25
CA ARG A 138 8.12 -7.98 12.03
C ARG A 138 8.90 -6.70 11.71
N ALA A 139 10.22 -6.81 11.61
CA ALA A 139 11.06 -5.69 11.19
C ALA A 139 10.64 -5.12 9.82
N ARG A 140 10.35 -5.97 8.82
CA ARG A 140 9.86 -5.52 7.50
C ARG A 140 8.53 -4.75 7.58
N LEU A 141 7.63 -5.11 8.50
CA LEU A 141 6.37 -4.38 8.71
C LEU A 141 6.62 -3.01 9.32
N LEU A 142 7.45 -2.96 10.36
CA LEU A 142 7.83 -1.71 11.02
C LEU A 142 8.62 -0.79 10.07
N ASP A 143 9.49 -1.35 9.24
CA ASP A 143 10.18 -0.63 8.15
C ASP A 143 9.17 -0.01 7.18
N GLY A 144 8.12 -0.77 6.79
CA GLY A 144 7.03 -0.26 5.96
C GLY A 144 6.29 0.93 6.60
N MET A 145 6.02 0.87 7.91
CA MET A 145 5.39 1.97 8.65
C MET A 145 6.29 3.20 8.76
N ALA A 146 7.58 3.01 9.06
CA ALA A 146 8.55 4.10 9.08
C ALA A 146 8.65 4.77 7.70
N GLY A 147 8.69 3.98 6.63
CA GLY A 147 8.66 4.48 5.26
C GLY A 147 7.41 5.30 4.95
N LEU A 148 6.22 4.82 5.33
CA LEU A 148 4.97 5.56 5.19
C LEU A 148 5.02 6.92 5.93
N LEU A 149 5.46 6.94 7.20
CA LEU A 149 5.56 8.19 7.96
C LEU A 149 6.55 9.18 7.33
N VAL A 150 7.71 8.72 6.86
CA VAL A 150 8.67 9.58 6.15
C VAL A 150 8.02 10.22 4.93
N GLU A 151 7.27 9.44 4.15
CA GLU A 151 6.56 9.95 2.96
C GLU A 151 5.47 10.96 3.30
N LEU A 152 4.67 10.70 4.33
CA LEU A 152 3.66 11.67 4.78
C LEU A 152 4.34 12.97 5.24
N HIS A 153 5.36 12.86 6.08
CA HIS A 153 6.03 14.01 6.68
C HIS A 153 6.79 14.86 5.66
N ARG A 154 7.44 14.25 4.65
CA ARG A 154 8.17 14.99 3.61
C ARG A 154 7.22 15.81 2.72
N HIS A 155 5.94 15.41 2.65
CA HIS A 155 4.88 16.13 1.94
C HIS A 155 4.01 17.02 2.86
N GLY A 156 4.45 17.27 4.09
CA GLY A 156 3.74 18.17 5.02
C GLY A 156 2.49 17.56 5.65
N VAL A 157 2.31 16.24 5.59
CA VAL A 157 1.15 15.55 6.15
C VAL A 157 1.46 15.04 7.55
N PHE A 158 0.72 15.51 8.54
CA PHE A 158 0.68 14.95 9.89
C PHE A 158 -0.46 13.94 9.96
N TRP A 159 -0.19 12.71 10.43
CA TRP A 159 -1.18 11.63 10.49
C TRP A 159 -2.05 11.75 11.74
N GLY A 160 -1.44 11.82 12.92
CA GLY A 160 -2.14 12.02 14.20
C GLY A 160 -2.88 10.81 14.77
N ASP A 161 -2.89 9.67 14.06
CA ASP A 161 -3.42 8.40 14.56
C ASP A 161 -2.75 7.20 13.86
N CYS A 162 -1.41 7.26 13.77
CA CYS A 162 -0.60 6.17 13.23
C CYS A 162 -0.73 4.95 14.14
N SER A 163 -1.39 3.91 13.66
CA SER A 163 -1.68 2.70 14.43
C SER A 163 -1.76 1.48 13.53
N LEU A 164 -1.61 0.29 14.11
CA LEU A 164 -1.77 -0.98 13.39
C LEU A 164 -3.19 -1.20 12.86
N ALA A 165 -4.20 -0.59 13.50
CA ALA A 165 -5.60 -0.67 13.08
C ALA A 165 -5.89 0.21 11.86
N ASN A 166 -5.19 1.34 11.73
CA ASN A 166 -5.34 2.31 10.65
C ASN A 166 -4.34 2.10 9.50
N THR A 167 -3.58 1.01 9.54
CA THR A 167 -2.57 0.66 8.54
C THR A 167 -2.91 -0.65 7.84
N LEU A 168 -2.94 -0.61 6.50
CA LEU A 168 -2.93 -1.83 5.68
C LEU A 168 -1.55 -2.07 5.11
N PHE A 169 -1.22 -3.34 4.91
CA PHE A 169 0.03 -3.73 4.26
C PHE A 169 -0.29 -4.42 2.93
N SER A 170 0.51 -4.17 1.91
CA SER A 170 0.46 -4.94 0.66
C SER A 170 1.87 -5.30 0.22
N ARG A 171 1.99 -6.31 -0.63
CA ARG A 171 3.25 -6.60 -1.32
C ARG A 171 3.44 -5.59 -2.42
N ASP A 172 4.66 -5.06 -2.53
CA ASP A 172 5.09 -4.23 -3.65
C ASP A 172 6.47 -4.71 -4.10
N GLY A 173 6.48 -5.70 -4.98
CA GLY A 173 7.71 -6.35 -5.42
C GLY A 173 8.30 -7.14 -4.27
N GLN A 174 9.52 -6.81 -3.85
CA GLN A 174 10.19 -7.48 -2.74
C GLN A 174 9.84 -6.86 -1.36
N LEU A 175 9.19 -5.71 -1.32
CA LEU A 175 8.91 -4.97 -0.09
C LEU A 175 7.48 -5.22 0.44
N LEU A 176 7.27 -4.83 1.69
CA LEU A 176 5.94 -4.67 2.29
C LEU A 176 5.63 -3.18 2.39
N GLN A 177 4.66 -2.74 1.60
CA GLN A 177 4.19 -1.36 1.58
C GLN A 177 3.12 -1.16 2.64
N ALA A 178 3.28 -0.15 3.50
CA ALA A 178 2.22 0.31 4.39
C ALA A 178 1.34 1.37 3.72
N TRP A 179 0.05 1.37 4.04
CA TRP A 179 -0.96 2.27 3.50
C TRP A 179 -1.80 2.89 4.62
N LEU A 180 -2.00 4.20 4.55
CA LEU A 180 -2.90 4.93 5.43
C LEU A 180 -4.36 4.67 5.04
N VAL A 181 -5.17 4.20 5.99
CA VAL A 181 -6.59 3.93 5.79
C VAL A 181 -7.49 5.01 6.36
N ASP A 182 -7.13 5.52 7.53
CA ASP A 182 -7.92 6.52 8.25
C ASP A 182 -7.17 7.85 8.30
N ALA A 183 -7.77 8.87 7.69
CA ALA A 183 -7.24 10.24 7.64
C ALA A 183 -8.04 11.23 8.48
N GLU A 184 -8.94 10.77 9.37
CA GLU A 184 -9.81 11.60 10.21
C GLU A 184 -9.01 12.64 11.03
N THR A 185 -7.94 12.18 11.66
CA THR A 185 -7.04 12.99 12.50
C THR A 185 -5.97 13.73 11.73
N SER A 186 -5.82 13.44 10.44
CA SER A 186 -4.72 13.98 9.66
C SER A 186 -4.88 15.47 9.36
N GLU A 187 -3.74 16.09 9.08
CA GLU A 187 -3.63 17.50 8.70
C GLU A 187 -2.58 17.65 7.60
N VAL A 188 -2.84 18.54 6.64
CA VAL A 188 -1.91 18.80 5.54
C VAL A 188 -1.45 20.26 5.61
N HIS A 189 -0.16 20.44 5.85
CA HIS A 189 0.54 21.71 5.99
C HIS A 189 1.49 21.93 4.80
N PRO A 190 1.95 23.17 4.54
CA PRO A 190 3.01 23.40 3.54
C PRO A 190 4.31 22.65 3.85
N SER A 191 4.63 22.50 5.14
CA SER A 191 5.74 21.71 5.64
C SER A 191 5.50 21.40 7.12
N LEU A 192 5.90 20.22 7.60
CA LEU A 192 5.86 19.93 9.04
C LEU A 192 7.08 20.51 9.76
N SER A 193 6.83 21.10 10.93
CA SER A 193 7.90 21.40 11.89
C SER A 193 8.50 20.12 12.48
N ARG A 194 9.70 20.22 13.05
CA ARG A 194 10.33 19.10 13.76
C ARG A 194 9.45 18.58 14.90
N GLY A 195 8.87 19.47 15.70
CA GLY A 195 8.01 19.10 16.82
C GLY A 195 6.74 18.36 16.38
N GLN A 196 6.12 18.75 15.25
CA GLN A 196 4.98 18.00 14.69
C GLN A 196 5.38 16.57 14.30
N ARG A 197 6.54 16.39 13.66
CA ARG A 197 7.03 15.05 13.30
C ARG A 197 7.36 14.21 14.51
N GLU A 198 8.04 14.80 15.50
CA GLU A 198 8.37 14.13 16.77
C GLU A 198 7.10 13.67 17.50
N HIS A 199 6.06 14.52 17.50
CA HIS A 199 4.76 14.19 18.08
C HIS A 199 4.05 13.04 17.35
N ASP A 200 4.05 13.03 16.02
CA ASP A 200 3.43 11.93 15.25
C ASP A 200 4.18 10.60 15.47
N LEU A 201 5.50 10.66 15.65
CA LEU A 201 6.31 9.51 16.02
C LEU A 201 6.00 9.00 17.44
N ASP A 202 5.75 9.90 18.41
CA ASP A 202 5.34 9.50 19.75
C ASP A 202 3.99 8.77 19.72
N ILE A 203 3.02 9.33 18.98
CA ILE A 203 1.71 8.70 18.74
C ILE A 203 1.90 7.32 18.12
N MET A 204 2.73 7.20 17.08
CA MET A 204 3.01 5.92 16.43
C MET A 204 3.59 4.90 17.41
N VAL A 205 4.63 5.27 18.17
CA VAL A 205 5.26 4.34 19.11
C VAL A 205 4.28 3.87 20.17
N GLU A 206 3.49 4.78 20.76
CA GLU A 206 2.49 4.43 21.76
C GLU A 206 1.40 3.50 21.20
N ASN A 207 0.79 3.88 20.08
CA ASN A 207 -0.31 3.13 19.47
C ASN A 207 0.13 1.75 18.95
N VAL A 208 1.28 1.68 18.28
CA VAL A 208 1.80 0.42 17.72
C VAL A 208 2.25 -0.51 18.83
N ALA A 209 2.96 -0.02 19.85
CA ALA A 209 3.34 -0.84 21.00
C ALA A 209 2.11 -1.40 21.71
N MET A 210 1.09 -0.57 21.95
CA MET A 210 -0.16 -1.00 22.59
C MET A 210 -0.88 -2.06 21.74
N GLY A 211 -0.94 -1.88 20.41
CA GLY A 211 -1.52 -2.84 19.50
C GLY A 211 -0.76 -4.18 19.43
N MET A 212 0.57 -4.15 19.54
CA MET A 212 1.40 -5.37 19.57
C MET A 212 1.24 -6.13 20.90
N VAL A 213 1.15 -5.43 22.03
CA VAL A 213 0.92 -6.03 23.35
C VAL A 213 -0.47 -6.67 23.43
N ASP A 214 -1.54 -5.97 23.05
CA ASP A 214 -2.91 -6.55 23.01
C ASP A 214 -2.94 -7.82 22.15
N LEU A 215 -2.18 -7.81 21.04
CA LEU A 215 -2.11 -8.97 20.18
C LEU A 215 -1.33 -10.14 20.81
N ALA A 216 -0.20 -9.86 21.47
CA ALA A 216 0.57 -10.88 22.18
C ALA A 216 -0.26 -11.51 23.32
N GLU A 217 -1.00 -10.71 24.09
CA GLU A 217 -1.90 -11.19 25.15
C GLU A 217 -2.98 -12.12 24.59
N ARG A 218 -3.66 -11.72 23.50
CA ARG A 218 -4.69 -12.55 22.85
C ARG A 218 -4.15 -13.88 22.33
N LEU A 219 -2.86 -13.95 22.00
CA LEU A 219 -2.18 -15.15 21.54
C LEU A 219 -1.52 -15.95 22.66
N GLY A 220 -1.58 -15.48 23.91
CA GLY A 220 -0.92 -16.11 25.05
C GLY A 220 0.61 -16.04 24.98
N GLN A 221 1.17 -15.05 24.27
CA GLN A 221 2.61 -14.86 24.03
C GLN A 221 3.18 -13.68 24.82
N THR A 222 2.73 -13.46 26.06
CA THR A 222 3.12 -12.33 26.91
C THR A 222 4.63 -12.23 27.18
N ALA A 223 5.35 -13.34 27.05
CA ALA A 223 6.82 -13.37 27.15
C ALA A 223 7.53 -12.52 26.08
N LEU A 224 6.84 -12.10 25.01
CA LEU A 224 7.38 -11.27 23.94
C LEU A 224 7.16 -9.77 24.17
N GLU A 225 6.36 -9.35 25.16
CA GLU A 225 5.96 -7.94 25.32
C GLU A 225 7.15 -6.97 25.30
N ASP A 226 8.17 -7.22 26.12
CA ASP A 226 9.39 -6.39 26.18
C ASP A 226 10.13 -6.34 24.83
N VAL A 227 10.17 -7.47 24.11
CA VAL A 227 10.81 -7.58 22.79
C VAL A 227 10.03 -6.76 21.77
N LEU A 228 8.70 -6.88 21.75
CA LEU A 228 7.85 -6.16 20.80
C LEU A 228 7.92 -4.66 21.06
N ILE A 229 7.87 -4.22 22.31
CA ILE A 229 8.02 -2.80 22.67
C ILE A 229 9.39 -2.26 22.20
N SER A 230 10.46 -3.03 22.41
CA SER A 230 11.79 -2.65 21.91
C SER A 230 11.83 -2.54 20.38
N GLU A 231 11.23 -3.50 19.66
CA GLU A 231 11.15 -3.46 18.19
C GLU A 231 10.37 -2.22 17.69
N VAL A 232 9.25 -1.85 18.35
CA VAL A 232 8.53 -0.61 18.00
C VAL A 232 9.40 0.62 18.25
N GLN A 233 10.14 0.68 19.36
CA GLN A 233 11.03 1.80 19.64
C GLN A 233 12.13 1.95 18.57
N ASP A 234 12.65 0.85 18.04
CA ASP A 234 13.61 0.85 16.94
C ASP A 234 13.03 1.42 15.63
N THR A 235 11.70 1.44 15.49
CA THR A 235 11.00 2.05 14.34
C THR A 235 11.28 3.55 14.26
N ARG A 236 11.39 4.24 15.40
CA ARG A 236 11.77 5.65 15.45
C ARG A 236 13.19 5.85 14.91
N ALA A 237 14.13 5.02 15.32
CA ALA A 237 15.51 5.08 14.82
C ALA A 237 15.57 4.80 13.30
N ARG A 238 14.72 3.90 12.81
CA ARG A 238 14.52 3.66 11.37
C ARG A 238 14.02 4.90 10.65
N TYR A 239 12.96 5.51 11.16
CA TYR A 239 12.42 6.75 10.62
C TYR A 239 13.50 7.84 10.55
N ASP A 240 14.25 8.05 11.64
CA ASP A 240 15.29 9.09 11.69
C ASP A 240 16.41 8.79 10.69
N MET A 241 16.83 7.54 10.56
CA MET A 241 17.81 7.12 9.55
C MET A 241 17.34 7.39 8.11
N LEU A 242 16.08 7.09 7.80
CA LEU A 242 15.47 7.35 6.49
C LEU A 242 15.37 8.86 6.24
N TRP A 243 14.86 9.61 7.23
CA TRP A 243 14.68 11.05 7.16
C TRP A 243 16.01 11.77 6.95
N ASP A 244 17.03 11.40 7.72
CA ASP A 244 18.38 11.96 7.61
C ASP A 244 19.01 11.60 6.26
N ALA A 245 18.82 10.38 5.77
CA ALA A 245 19.34 9.98 4.46
C ALA A 245 18.75 10.83 3.32
N LEU A 246 17.46 11.14 3.38
CA LEU A 246 16.78 11.99 2.39
C LEU A 246 17.21 13.47 2.45
N HIS A 247 17.49 13.98 3.65
CA HIS A 247 17.81 15.40 3.87
C HIS A 247 19.32 15.65 3.98
N ALA A 248 20.15 14.61 3.85
CA ALA A 248 21.59 14.74 3.89
C ALA A 248 22.10 15.50 2.65
N GLU A 249 22.95 16.49 2.89
CA GLU A 249 23.70 17.19 1.84
C GLU A 249 25.21 16.94 2.02
N PRO A 250 25.70 15.71 1.79
CA PRO A 250 27.08 15.38 2.08
C PRO A 250 28.05 16.11 1.15
N VAL A 251 29.22 16.46 1.69
CA VAL A 251 30.30 17.12 0.93
C VAL A 251 31.40 16.10 0.65
N PHE A 252 31.77 15.96 -0.62
CA PHE A 252 32.75 14.99 -1.10
C PHE A 252 33.94 15.68 -1.77
N GLY A 253 35.08 14.99 -1.81
CA GLY A 253 36.21 15.39 -2.66
C GLY A 253 35.92 15.11 -4.13
N PHE A 254 36.58 15.84 -5.04
CA PHE A 254 36.39 15.69 -6.50
C PHE A 254 36.66 14.27 -7.04
N THR A 255 37.46 13.48 -6.31
CA THR A 255 37.84 12.10 -6.68
C THR A 255 36.90 11.02 -6.13
N ASP A 256 35.93 11.37 -5.28
CA ASP A 256 35.10 10.41 -4.55
C ASP A 256 33.83 9.97 -5.33
N ARG A 257 33.95 9.65 -6.62
CA ARG A 257 32.81 9.18 -7.44
C ARG A 257 32.09 7.97 -6.83
N TYR A 258 32.84 7.03 -6.23
CA TYR A 258 32.28 5.87 -5.53
C TYR A 258 31.36 6.23 -4.36
N ARG A 259 31.53 7.41 -3.74
CA ARG A 259 30.66 7.85 -2.64
C ARG A 259 29.30 8.33 -3.13
N VAL A 260 29.24 8.92 -4.34
CA VAL A 260 27.98 9.31 -4.97
C VAL A 260 27.16 8.06 -5.28
N GLU A 261 27.78 7.07 -5.95
CA GLU A 261 27.15 5.77 -6.23
C GLU A 261 26.74 5.05 -4.94
N GLY A 262 27.57 5.12 -3.89
CA GLY A 262 27.25 4.56 -2.57
C GLY A 262 26.04 5.22 -1.91
N THR A 263 25.90 6.55 -1.99
CA THR A 263 24.73 7.27 -1.48
C THR A 263 23.46 6.90 -2.24
N VAL A 264 23.53 6.83 -3.58
CA VAL A 264 22.39 6.41 -4.42
C VAL A 264 21.98 4.97 -4.08
N ARG A 265 22.96 4.05 -3.99
CA ARG A 265 22.69 2.67 -3.61
C ARG A 265 22.05 2.58 -2.23
N LYS A 266 22.57 3.32 -1.24
CA LYS A 266 21.99 3.37 0.11
C LYS A 266 20.54 3.85 0.08
N LEU A 267 20.19 4.85 -0.71
CA LEU A 267 18.80 5.32 -0.84
C LEU A 267 17.90 4.28 -1.50
N ASN A 268 18.37 3.60 -2.55
CA ASN A 268 17.65 2.50 -3.17
C ASN A 268 17.46 1.31 -2.22
N ASP A 269 18.49 0.94 -1.44
CA ASP A 269 18.42 -0.11 -0.41
C ASP A 269 17.41 0.23 0.70
N LEU A 270 17.15 1.53 0.92
CA LEU A 270 16.15 2.05 1.83
C LEU A 270 14.76 2.20 1.19
N GLY A 271 14.60 1.81 -0.07
CA GLY A 271 13.32 1.82 -0.80
C GLY A 271 12.97 3.16 -1.46
N PHE A 272 13.92 4.08 -1.61
CA PHE A 272 13.71 5.36 -2.30
C PHE A 272 14.23 5.32 -3.73
N ALA A 273 13.42 5.78 -4.69
CA ALA A 273 13.85 5.97 -6.08
C ALA A 273 14.57 7.32 -6.23
N VAL A 274 15.87 7.29 -6.53
CA VAL A 274 16.65 8.50 -6.82
C VAL A 274 16.36 8.99 -8.25
N ASP A 275 15.88 10.22 -8.39
CA ASP A 275 15.51 10.82 -9.69
C ASP A 275 16.66 11.67 -10.26
N GLU A 276 17.21 12.59 -9.45
CA GLU A 276 18.31 13.45 -9.89
C GLU A 276 19.44 13.51 -8.85
N VAL A 277 20.67 13.56 -9.35
CA VAL A 277 21.88 13.74 -8.55
C VAL A 277 22.59 15.03 -8.99
N SER A 278 22.49 16.08 -8.18
CA SER A 278 23.14 17.37 -8.43
C SER A 278 24.43 17.49 -7.61
N LEU A 279 25.53 17.85 -8.28
CA LEU A 279 26.82 18.14 -7.65
C LEU A 279 27.15 19.63 -7.75
N GLN A 280 27.19 20.33 -6.62
CA GLN A 280 27.50 21.76 -6.56
C GLN A 280 28.89 22.01 -5.96
N PRO A 281 29.84 22.63 -6.67
CA PRO A 281 31.14 22.96 -6.09
C PRO A 281 30.99 24.01 -4.98
N ILE A 282 31.60 23.73 -3.82
CA ILE A 282 31.58 24.65 -2.67
C ILE A 282 32.94 25.36 -2.53
N GLU A 283 34.03 24.61 -2.69
CA GLU A 283 35.42 25.08 -2.55
C GLU A 283 36.32 24.30 -3.52
N ALA A 284 37.57 24.74 -3.68
CA ALA A 284 38.55 24.05 -4.51
C ALA A 284 38.68 22.56 -4.10
N GLY A 285 38.21 21.67 -4.98
CA GLY A 285 38.26 20.22 -4.77
C GLY A 285 37.13 19.62 -3.94
N LYS A 286 36.11 20.40 -3.53
CA LYS A 286 34.94 19.89 -2.78
C LYS A 286 33.63 20.11 -3.54
N LEU A 287 32.80 19.06 -3.59
CA LEU A 287 31.47 19.05 -4.20
C LEU A 287 30.41 18.73 -3.14
N LYS A 288 29.35 19.53 -3.07
CA LYS A 288 28.12 19.23 -2.34
C LYS A 288 27.26 18.32 -3.18
N LEU A 289 26.88 17.16 -2.65
CA LEU A 289 25.88 16.32 -3.27
C LEU A 289 24.49 16.73 -2.77
N ARG A 290 23.58 16.93 -3.71
CA ARG A 290 22.15 16.99 -3.49
C ARG A 290 21.51 15.87 -4.29
N VAL A 291 20.82 14.98 -3.59
CA VAL A 291 20.03 13.93 -4.23
C VAL A 291 18.58 14.40 -4.18
N ALA A 292 17.96 14.56 -5.35
CA ALA A 292 16.53 14.65 -5.46
C ALA A 292 15.99 13.23 -5.51
N VAL A 293 15.30 12.82 -4.46
CA VAL A 293 14.50 11.60 -4.49
C VAL A 293 13.22 11.92 -5.26
N GLY A 294 12.93 11.10 -6.26
CA GLY A 294 11.82 11.30 -7.17
C GLY A 294 10.46 11.22 -6.50
N ASP A 295 9.44 11.50 -7.31
CA ASP A 295 8.08 11.07 -7.01
C ASP A 295 8.10 9.55 -6.77
N ARG A 296 7.40 9.08 -5.74
CA ARG A 296 7.34 7.66 -5.34
C ARG A 296 6.81 6.77 -6.46
N ARG A 297 6.22 7.35 -7.50
CA ARG A 297 5.66 6.62 -8.66
C ARG A 297 6.51 6.73 -9.92
N TYR A 298 7.80 7.03 -9.83
CA TYR A 298 8.66 7.20 -11.01
C TYR A 298 8.67 5.97 -11.93
N HIS A 299 9.02 4.80 -11.39
CA HIS A 299 9.04 3.55 -12.15
C HIS A 299 7.62 3.14 -12.57
N ALA A 300 6.64 3.31 -11.68
CA ALA A 300 5.25 3.01 -11.98
C ALA A 300 4.70 3.84 -13.15
N GLN A 301 4.93 5.16 -13.15
CA GLN A 301 4.54 6.05 -14.25
C GLN A 301 5.27 5.67 -15.54
N ARG A 302 6.57 5.41 -15.46
CA ARG A 302 7.36 4.99 -16.63
C ARG A 302 6.85 3.70 -17.25
N LEU A 303 6.58 2.68 -16.43
CA LEU A 303 6.04 1.40 -16.90
C LEU A 303 4.61 1.59 -17.44
N GLN A 304 3.80 2.45 -16.84
CA GLN A 304 2.47 2.77 -17.34
C GLN A 304 2.55 3.43 -18.73
N GLU A 305 3.48 4.36 -18.97
CA GLU A 305 3.67 5.01 -20.27
C GLU A 305 4.17 4.07 -21.38
N LEU A 306 4.96 3.05 -21.02
CA LEU A 306 5.56 2.09 -21.95
C LEU A 306 4.66 0.89 -22.22
N ALA A 307 4.09 0.31 -21.17
CA ALA A 307 3.41 -0.98 -21.18
C ALA A 307 1.92 -0.89 -20.79
N GLY A 308 1.43 0.26 -20.30
CA GLY A 308 0.04 0.43 -19.88
C GLY A 308 -0.32 -0.21 -18.54
N LEU A 309 0.67 -0.63 -17.76
CA LEU A 309 0.49 -1.33 -16.48
C LEU A 309 0.42 -0.32 -15.32
N ASP A 310 -0.66 -0.36 -14.53
CA ASP A 310 -0.79 0.40 -13.27
C ASP A 310 -0.46 -0.53 -12.09
N VAL A 311 0.77 -0.43 -11.61
CA VAL A 311 1.34 -1.32 -10.58
C VAL A 311 2.04 -0.49 -9.49
N GLY A 312 2.45 -1.15 -8.40
CA GLY A 312 3.27 -0.53 -7.35
C GLY A 312 4.68 -0.17 -7.83
N GLU A 313 5.39 0.68 -7.08
CA GLU A 313 6.71 1.18 -7.48
C GLU A 313 7.77 0.09 -7.45
N GLY A 314 7.76 -0.74 -6.39
CA GLY A 314 8.67 -1.87 -6.26
C GLY A 314 8.42 -2.94 -7.33
N GLN A 315 7.16 -3.19 -7.66
CA GLN A 315 6.77 -4.04 -8.80
C GLN A 315 7.30 -3.45 -10.11
N ALA A 316 7.05 -2.16 -10.35
CA ALA A 316 7.46 -1.50 -11.59
C ALA A 316 8.98 -1.53 -11.79
N GLN A 317 9.76 -1.36 -10.73
CA GLN A 317 11.22 -1.46 -10.79
C GLN A 317 11.68 -2.85 -11.26
N ILE A 318 11.09 -3.91 -10.72
CA ILE A 318 11.40 -5.30 -11.11
C ILE A 318 11.01 -5.54 -12.57
N LEU A 319 9.80 -5.13 -12.95
CA LEU A 319 9.25 -5.33 -14.29
C LEU A 319 10.02 -4.55 -15.37
N LEU A 320 10.42 -3.31 -15.08
CA LEU A 320 11.29 -2.54 -15.98
C LEU A 320 12.65 -3.22 -16.16
N GLY A 321 13.20 -3.83 -15.11
CA GLY A 321 14.42 -4.63 -15.21
C GLY A 321 14.25 -5.83 -16.14
N ASP A 322 13.15 -6.57 -16.03
CA ASP A 322 12.83 -7.72 -16.89
C ASP A 322 12.60 -7.29 -18.35
N LEU A 323 11.90 -6.17 -18.55
CA LEU A 323 11.71 -5.55 -19.86
C LEU A 323 13.06 -5.17 -20.51
N LEU A 324 13.97 -4.53 -19.78
CA LEU A 324 15.29 -4.16 -20.29
C LEU A 324 16.10 -5.41 -20.68
N ALA A 325 16.01 -6.48 -19.91
CA ALA A 325 16.67 -7.75 -20.23
C ALA A 325 16.10 -8.37 -21.52
N TYR A 326 14.78 -8.34 -21.69
CA TYR A 326 14.10 -8.80 -22.90
C TYR A 326 14.47 -7.94 -24.12
N GLN A 327 14.46 -6.61 -24.00
CA GLN A 327 14.89 -5.71 -25.07
C GLN A 327 16.32 -6.02 -25.52
N ALA A 328 17.23 -6.22 -24.57
CA ALA A 328 18.61 -6.57 -24.88
C ALA A 328 18.73 -7.92 -25.60
N GLN A 329 17.87 -8.89 -25.30
CA GLN A 329 17.79 -10.16 -26.04
C GLN A 329 17.27 -9.93 -27.47
N LEU A 330 16.16 -9.22 -27.61
CA LEU A 330 15.54 -8.95 -28.90
C LEU A 330 16.49 -8.20 -29.85
N CYS A 331 17.21 -7.19 -29.35
CA CYS A 331 18.23 -6.48 -30.13
C CYS A 331 19.34 -7.42 -30.66
N ARG A 332 19.72 -8.47 -29.91
CA ARG A 332 20.71 -9.45 -30.36
C ARG A 332 20.15 -10.38 -31.44
N GLU A 333 18.88 -10.75 -31.33
CA GLU A 333 18.21 -11.66 -32.27
C GLU A 333 17.92 -10.96 -33.61
N GLU A 334 17.45 -9.72 -33.58
CA GLU A 334 17.15 -8.92 -34.77
C GLU A 334 18.40 -8.30 -35.42
N GLY A 335 19.51 -8.21 -34.68
CA GLY A 335 20.77 -7.65 -35.16
C GLY A 335 20.78 -6.12 -35.30
N HIS A 336 19.78 -5.43 -34.76
CA HIS A 336 19.72 -3.98 -34.65
C HIS A 336 19.03 -3.54 -33.34
N GLU A 337 19.16 -2.27 -32.99
CA GLU A 337 18.48 -1.71 -31.82
C GLU A 337 16.96 -1.70 -32.05
N VAL A 338 16.20 -2.20 -31.08
CA VAL A 338 14.74 -2.18 -31.06
C VAL A 338 14.29 -1.08 -30.11
N ASP A 339 13.36 -0.23 -30.54
CA ASP A 339 12.85 0.84 -29.72
C ASP A 339 12.10 0.31 -28.48
N GLU A 340 12.17 1.07 -27.39
CA GLU A 340 11.67 0.67 -26.09
C GLU A 340 10.16 0.44 -26.05
N ARG A 341 9.37 1.17 -26.84
CA ARG A 341 7.91 0.99 -26.88
C ARG A 341 7.54 -0.31 -27.61
N THR A 342 8.23 -0.62 -28.71
CA THR A 342 8.06 -1.90 -29.40
C THR A 342 8.48 -3.06 -28.50
N ALA A 343 9.64 -2.96 -27.84
CA ALA A 343 10.10 -3.97 -26.89
C ALA A 343 9.11 -4.16 -25.73
N ALA A 344 8.58 -3.08 -25.17
CA ALA A 344 7.57 -3.14 -24.09
C ALA A 344 6.31 -3.89 -24.52
N ARG A 345 5.78 -3.57 -25.71
CA ARG A 345 4.58 -4.24 -26.22
C ARG A 345 4.80 -5.73 -26.46
N LEU A 346 5.93 -6.11 -27.05
CA LEU A 346 6.26 -7.51 -27.32
C LEU A 346 6.52 -8.26 -26.01
N TRP A 347 7.27 -7.67 -25.08
CA TRP A 347 7.50 -8.24 -23.75
C TRP A 347 6.20 -8.52 -22.99
N VAL A 348 5.23 -7.59 -23.03
CA VAL A 348 3.92 -7.80 -22.38
C VAL A 348 3.24 -9.06 -22.95
N ILE A 349 3.21 -9.19 -24.28
CA ILE A 349 2.51 -10.27 -24.98
C ILE A 349 3.22 -11.62 -24.83
N GLU A 350 4.54 -11.63 -24.99
CA GLU A 350 5.33 -12.85 -25.13
C GLU A 350 5.86 -13.38 -23.79
N VAL A 351 6.06 -12.49 -22.82
CA VAL A 351 6.70 -12.81 -21.54
C VAL A 351 5.74 -12.56 -20.38
N LEU A 352 5.33 -11.30 -20.15
CA LEU A 352 4.60 -10.96 -18.94
C LEU A 352 3.26 -11.72 -18.83
N THR A 353 2.36 -11.57 -19.81
CA THR A 353 1.01 -12.13 -19.74
C THR A 353 0.98 -13.66 -19.62
N PRO A 354 1.81 -14.43 -20.35
CA PRO A 354 1.88 -15.88 -20.15
C PRO A 354 2.40 -16.27 -18.76
N TYR A 355 3.49 -15.66 -18.30
CA TYR A 355 4.16 -16.09 -17.07
C TYR A 355 3.52 -15.55 -15.80
N GLU A 356 2.88 -14.38 -15.82
CA GLU A 356 2.12 -13.88 -14.67
C GLU A 356 0.93 -14.79 -14.35
N ARG A 357 0.26 -15.31 -15.37
CA ARG A 357 -0.86 -16.23 -15.22
C ARG A 357 -0.41 -17.57 -14.67
N LEU A 358 0.69 -18.11 -15.20
CA LEU A 358 1.27 -19.36 -14.69
C LEU A 358 1.75 -19.20 -13.24
N ALA A 359 2.43 -18.09 -12.93
CA ALA A 359 2.88 -17.79 -11.59
C ALA A 359 1.70 -17.67 -10.61
N HIS A 360 0.63 -16.98 -11.01
CA HIS A 360 -0.58 -16.83 -10.20
C HIS A 360 -1.27 -18.16 -9.92
N ASP A 361 -1.37 -19.03 -10.94
CA ASP A 361 -1.95 -20.36 -10.80
C ASP A 361 -1.16 -21.25 -9.84
N VAL A 362 0.19 -21.27 -9.95
CA VAL A 362 1.02 -22.13 -9.07
C VAL A 362 0.97 -21.72 -7.61
N VAL A 363 0.69 -20.44 -7.30
CA VAL A 363 0.47 -19.96 -5.92
C VAL A 363 -1.00 -20.05 -5.47
N GLY A 364 -1.86 -20.69 -6.28
CA GLY A 364 -3.27 -20.90 -5.95
C GLY A 364 -4.14 -19.65 -6.13
N ASN A 365 -3.81 -18.79 -7.08
CA ASN A 365 -4.46 -17.52 -7.36
C ASN A 365 -4.48 -16.52 -6.19
N LYS A 366 -3.55 -16.67 -5.25
CA LYS A 366 -3.37 -15.73 -4.12
C LYS A 366 -2.70 -14.44 -4.60
N GLY A 367 -3.17 -13.30 -4.10
CA GLY A 367 -2.63 -11.99 -4.46
C GLY A 367 -2.92 -11.62 -5.92
N THR A 368 -2.12 -10.70 -6.48
CA THR A 368 -2.28 -10.27 -7.88
C THR A 368 -1.36 -11.08 -8.81
N PRO A 369 -1.73 -11.27 -10.09
CA PRO A 369 -0.87 -11.93 -11.07
C PRO A 369 0.51 -11.28 -11.22
N ILE A 370 0.54 -9.94 -11.22
CA ILE A 370 1.78 -9.16 -11.28
C ILE A 370 2.69 -9.47 -10.09
N GLN A 371 2.15 -9.52 -8.88
CA GLN A 371 2.97 -9.83 -7.71
C GLN A 371 3.52 -11.26 -7.78
N ALA A 372 2.70 -12.23 -8.22
CA ALA A 372 3.16 -13.60 -8.42
C ALA A 372 4.30 -13.69 -9.47
N TYR A 373 4.23 -12.88 -10.52
CA TYR A 373 5.33 -12.77 -11.50
C TYR A 373 6.60 -12.17 -10.90
N CYS A 374 6.49 -11.09 -10.11
CA CYS A 374 7.63 -10.52 -9.39
C CYS A 374 8.28 -11.55 -8.44
N ASP A 375 7.47 -12.32 -7.72
CA ASP A 375 7.92 -13.38 -6.83
C ASP A 375 8.62 -14.51 -7.62
N LEU A 376 8.11 -14.88 -8.80
CA LEU A 376 8.76 -15.83 -9.72
C LEU A 376 10.14 -15.34 -10.17
N LEU A 377 10.28 -14.06 -10.53
CA LEU A 377 11.55 -13.48 -10.94
C LEU A 377 12.58 -13.50 -9.79
N GLU A 378 12.15 -13.16 -8.57
CA GLU A 378 13.00 -13.22 -7.36
C GLU A 378 13.48 -14.65 -7.09
N VAL A 379 12.56 -15.63 -7.09
CA VAL A 379 12.88 -17.04 -6.86
C VAL A 379 13.84 -17.56 -7.93
N ARG A 380 13.62 -17.23 -9.21
CA ARG A 380 14.54 -17.59 -10.30
C ARG A 380 15.94 -17.04 -10.04
N TRP A 381 16.04 -15.77 -9.66
CA TRP A 381 17.32 -15.12 -9.37
C TRP A 381 18.07 -15.81 -8.21
N LEU A 382 17.39 -16.03 -7.07
CA LEU A 382 18.00 -16.68 -5.90
C LEU A 382 18.43 -18.13 -6.16
N LEU A 383 17.63 -18.90 -6.91
CA LEU A 383 18.01 -20.25 -7.30
C LEU A 383 19.21 -20.26 -8.26
N SER A 384 19.25 -19.31 -9.20
CA SER A 384 20.35 -19.18 -10.15
C SER A 384 21.65 -18.75 -9.46
N GLU A 385 21.56 -17.84 -8.49
CA GLU A 385 22.71 -17.44 -7.67
C GLU A 385 23.30 -18.63 -6.91
N ARG A 386 22.44 -19.46 -6.29
CA ARG A 386 22.85 -20.67 -5.57
C ARG A 386 23.43 -21.74 -6.48
N ALA A 387 22.90 -21.87 -7.70
CA ALA A 387 23.37 -22.84 -8.70
C ALA A 387 24.63 -22.36 -9.45
N GLY A 388 24.93 -21.06 -9.42
CA GLY A 388 26.00 -20.45 -10.20
C GLY A 388 25.71 -20.35 -11.72
N HIS A 389 24.48 -20.63 -12.14
CA HIS A 389 24.01 -20.52 -13.52
C HIS A 389 22.50 -20.28 -13.55
N ASP A 390 21.96 -19.79 -14.68
CA ASP A 390 20.50 -19.64 -14.84
C ASP A 390 19.81 -21.01 -14.79
N VAL A 391 18.85 -21.17 -13.87
CA VAL A 391 18.05 -22.39 -13.71
C VAL A 391 16.82 -22.41 -14.62
N GLY A 392 16.46 -21.27 -15.20
CA GLY A 392 15.30 -21.10 -16.07
C GLY A 392 13.95 -21.00 -15.32
N THR A 393 12.93 -20.54 -16.05
CA THR A 393 11.60 -20.25 -15.49
C THR A 393 10.86 -21.48 -14.96
N ASN A 394 11.01 -22.64 -15.62
CA ASN A 394 10.33 -23.88 -15.19
C ASN A 394 10.80 -24.38 -13.82
N ALA A 395 12.11 -24.27 -13.54
CA ALA A 395 12.65 -24.64 -12.24
C ALA A 395 12.12 -23.70 -11.14
N ALA A 396 12.04 -22.40 -11.43
CA ALA A 396 11.50 -21.41 -10.51
C ALA A 396 10.00 -21.60 -10.24
N LEU A 397 9.19 -21.90 -11.28
CA LEU A 397 7.77 -22.25 -11.13
C LEU A 397 7.58 -23.51 -10.27
N ALA A 398 8.39 -24.54 -10.47
CA ALA A 398 8.34 -25.75 -9.65
C ALA A 398 8.70 -25.47 -8.19
N ALA A 399 9.67 -24.59 -7.94
CA ALA A 399 10.04 -24.17 -6.59
C ALA A 399 8.94 -23.36 -5.89
N LEU A 400 8.28 -22.44 -6.61
CA LEU A 400 7.12 -21.71 -6.10
C LEU A 400 5.97 -22.66 -5.76
N HIS A 401 5.65 -23.58 -6.66
CA HIS A 401 4.57 -24.56 -6.47
C HIS A 401 4.82 -25.49 -5.28
N GLY A 402 6.06 -25.97 -5.14
CA GLY A 402 6.45 -26.91 -4.08
C GLY A 402 6.80 -26.27 -2.75
N ASP A 403 6.63 -24.95 -2.60
CA ASP A 403 7.08 -24.16 -1.42
C ASP A 403 8.56 -24.40 -1.05
N VAL A 404 9.40 -24.64 -2.07
CA VAL A 404 10.86 -24.78 -1.92
C VAL A 404 11.52 -23.42 -2.15
N ILE A 405 10.93 -22.39 -1.57
CA ILE A 405 11.33 -21.00 -1.75
C ILE A 405 12.54 -20.71 -0.83
N PRO A 406 13.62 -20.11 -1.36
CA PRO A 406 14.73 -19.60 -0.55
C PRO A 406 14.25 -18.82 0.67
N THR A 407 14.79 -19.11 1.86
CA THR A 407 14.37 -18.47 3.13
C THR A 407 14.48 -16.95 3.14
N ASP A 408 15.40 -16.40 2.34
CA ASP A 408 15.61 -14.95 2.26
C ASP A 408 14.67 -14.26 1.26
N SER A 409 13.98 -15.04 0.41
CA SER A 409 13.02 -14.55 -0.57
C SER A 409 11.80 -13.96 0.11
N ALA A 410 11.36 -12.81 -0.38
CA ALA A 410 10.14 -12.20 0.08
C ALA A 410 8.88 -12.94 -0.43
N ALA A 411 8.96 -13.70 -1.52
CA ALA A 411 7.91 -14.60 -1.99
C ALA A 411 7.46 -15.65 -0.95
N LYS A 412 8.33 -16.01 -0.01
CA LYS A 412 7.98 -16.94 1.08
C LYS A 412 6.90 -16.37 2.01
N VAL A 413 6.83 -15.04 2.14
CA VAL A 413 5.77 -14.36 2.88
C VAL A 413 4.43 -14.49 2.15
N ALA A 414 4.42 -14.42 0.81
CA ALA A 414 3.21 -14.49 -0.01
C ALA A 414 2.63 -15.91 -0.13
N VAL A 415 3.46 -16.95 -0.28
CA VAL A 415 2.96 -18.35 -0.37
C VAL A 415 2.35 -18.83 0.95
N ALA A 416 2.87 -18.32 2.08
CA ALA A 416 2.33 -18.59 3.41
C ALA A 416 1.00 -17.87 3.73
N GLU A 417 0.60 -16.86 2.95
CA GLU A 417 -0.47 -15.94 3.34
C GLU A 417 -1.55 -15.75 2.26
N THR A 418 -2.80 -15.97 2.62
CA THR A 418 -3.94 -15.49 1.84
C THR A 418 -4.17 -14.01 2.20
N PRO A 419 -4.31 -13.09 1.23
CA PRO A 419 -4.78 -11.72 1.47
C PRO A 419 -6.01 -11.64 2.36
N THR A 420 -6.35 -10.45 2.87
CA THR A 420 -7.67 -10.24 3.48
C THR A 420 -8.70 -10.31 2.35
N GLU A 421 -9.09 -11.52 1.99
CA GLU A 421 -10.05 -11.75 0.93
C GLU A 421 -11.47 -11.55 1.49
N PRO A 422 -12.35 -10.87 0.75
CA PRO A 422 -13.76 -10.86 1.07
C PRO A 422 -14.31 -12.28 0.97
N PHE A 423 -15.12 -12.70 1.95
CA PHE A 423 -15.90 -13.93 1.79
C PHE A 423 -16.87 -13.82 0.61
N GLU A 424 -17.38 -14.95 0.11
CA GLU A 424 -18.48 -14.93 -0.86
C GLU A 424 -19.62 -14.03 -0.36
N VAL A 425 -20.34 -13.37 -1.30
CA VAL A 425 -21.52 -12.57 -0.94
C VAL A 425 -22.38 -13.47 -0.06
N LEU A 426 -22.73 -12.98 1.14
CA LEU A 426 -23.48 -13.77 2.11
C LEU A 426 -24.80 -14.20 1.48
N ALA A 427 -24.88 -15.42 0.97
CA ALA A 427 -26.12 -16.02 0.53
C ALA A 427 -26.89 -16.42 1.79
N ILE A 428 -28.15 -16.00 1.89
CA ILE A 428 -29.05 -16.56 2.89
C ILE A 428 -29.34 -17.99 2.41
N ASP A 429 -28.97 -18.99 3.20
CA ASP A 429 -29.52 -20.34 3.03
C ASP A 429 -31.04 -20.22 3.28
N ASP A 430 -31.82 -20.28 2.21
CA ASP A 430 -33.28 -20.41 2.27
C ASP A 430 -33.61 -21.83 2.75
N ASP A 431 -33.78 -22.00 4.07
CA ASP A 431 -34.43 -23.16 4.69
C ASP A 431 -35.77 -22.76 5.34
#